data_AF-A0A6L8E0M9-F1
#
_entry.id   AF-A0A6L8E0M9-F1
#
_cell.length_a   1.000
_cell.length_b   1.000
_cell.length_c   1.000
_cell.angle_alpha   90.00
_cell.angle_beta   90.00
_cell.angle_gamma   90.00
#
_symmetry.space_group_name_H-M   'P 1'
#
loop_
_entity.id
_entity.type
_entity.pdbx_description
1 polymer ?
#
loop_
_entity_poly.entity_id
_entity_poly.type
_entity_poly.pdbx_seq_one_letter_code
_entity_poly.pdbx_strand_id
1 'polypeptide(L)'
;MMSSGTSTDAAPATFRPWHFFVLAGLAGATVAVVTVRPSGLAPLVLVVLAAWAGAYVGYAIYRMVVPLLTRDFAERVEMVGGRTRAALDREKTLVLRSLKELEFDRAMGKVSDADFHEMGGRLRFRARSLLKQLDVDGASYRDQIERELAERLTGADDAGAETSGAPATLLVCVHCGASNDLDAKFCKACGAAL
;
A
#
# COMPACT_ATOMS: atom_id res chain seq x y z
N MET A 1 9.41 -26.61 -17.12
CA MET A 1 8.11 -26.38 -17.78
C MET A 1 7.32 -25.45 -16.89
N MET A 2 7.08 -24.23 -17.37
CA MET A 2 6.38 -23.16 -16.68
C MET A 2 4.87 -23.43 -16.73
N SER A 3 4.17 -23.25 -15.61
CA SER A 3 2.73 -23.07 -15.62
C SER A 3 2.39 -21.94 -14.65
N SER A 4 2.12 -20.78 -15.24
CA SER A 4 1.71 -19.55 -14.56
C SER A 4 0.19 -19.53 -14.56
N GLY A 5 -0.44 -19.86 -13.44
CA GLY A 5 -1.88 -19.72 -13.24
C GLY A 5 -2.17 -18.45 -12.44
N THR A 6 -2.07 -17.28 -13.06
CA THR A 6 -2.62 -16.03 -12.51
C THR A 6 -4.02 -15.81 -13.09
N SER A 7 -5.03 -16.49 -12.53
CA SER A 7 -6.42 -16.10 -12.74
C SER A 7 -6.84 -15.21 -11.58
N THR A 8 -6.50 -13.92 -11.70
CA THR A 8 -7.17 -12.87 -10.93
C THR A 8 -8.42 -12.49 -11.69
N ASP A 9 -9.53 -13.18 -11.45
CA ASP A 9 -10.87 -12.66 -11.79
C ASP A 9 -11.28 -11.65 -10.71
N ALA A 10 -10.53 -10.54 -10.63
CA ALA A 10 -11.07 -9.32 -10.04
C ALA A 10 -11.90 -8.68 -11.15
N ALA A 11 -13.21 -8.95 -11.15
CA ALA A 11 -14.14 -8.28 -12.04
C ALA A 11 -13.84 -6.76 -11.99
N PRO A 12 -13.44 -6.13 -13.11
CA PRO A 12 -13.13 -4.71 -13.07
C PRO A 12 -14.43 -3.99 -12.74
N ALA A 13 -14.46 -3.24 -11.65
CA ALA A 13 -15.50 -2.26 -11.40
C ALA A 13 -15.52 -1.31 -12.62
N THR A 14 -16.38 -1.63 -13.59
CA THR A 14 -16.32 -1.09 -14.95
C THR A 14 -16.81 0.37 -14.98
N PHE A 15 -17.47 0.79 -13.89
CA PHE A 15 -18.07 2.11 -13.77
C PHE A 15 -17.25 3.02 -12.85
N ARG A 16 -16.40 3.86 -13.45
CA ARG A 16 -15.69 4.91 -12.73
C ARG A 16 -16.62 6.11 -12.50
N PRO A 17 -16.47 6.87 -11.39
CA PRO A 17 -17.35 8.01 -11.08
C PRO A 17 -17.41 9.06 -12.19
N TRP A 18 -16.32 9.27 -12.94
CA TRP A 18 -16.30 10.22 -14.05
C TRP A 18 -17.18 9.80 -15.25
N HIS A 19 -17.44 8.49 -15.45
CA HIS A 19 -18.36 8.00 -16.49
C HIS A 19 -19.77 8.57 -16.27
N PHE A 20 -20.23 8.69 -15.03
CA PHE A 20 -21.53 9.27 -14.70
C PHE A 20 -21.64 10.72 -15.18
N PHE A 21 -20.63 11.55 -14.91
CA PHE A 21 -20.64 12.97 -15.30
C PHE A 21 -20.53 13.14 -16.81
N VAL A 22 -19.81 12.26 -17.50
CA VAL A 22 -19.75 12.24 -18.97
C VAL A 22 -21.10 11.89 -19.59
N LEU A 23 -21.76 10.85 -19.06
CA LEU A 23 -23.10 10.48 -19.52
C LEU A 23 -24.14 11.57 -19.20
N ALA A 24 -24.05 12.20 -18.03
CA ALA A 24 -24.90 13.33 -17.66
C ALA A 24 -24.68 14.55 -18.56
N GLY A 25 -23.43 14.85 -18.94
CA GLY A 25 -23.10 15.91 -19.89
C GLY A 25 -23.65 15.64 -21.29
N LEU A 26 -23.52 14.40 -21.78
CA LEU A 26 -24.08 13.98 -23.06
C LEU A 26 -25.62 14.05 -23.05
N ALA A 27 -26.27 13.49 -22.03
CA ALA A 27 -27.73 13.55 -21.88
C ALA A 27 -28.21 15.00 -21.79
N GLY A 28 -27.56 15.82 -20.95
CA GLY A 28 -27.86 17.24 -20.81
C GLY A 28 -27.74 18.02 -22.13
N ALA A 29 -26.69 17.76 -22.91
CA ALA A 29 -26.50 18.37 -24.22
C ALA A 29 -27.62 17.96 -25.20
N THR A 30 -27.99 16.68 -25.25
CA THR A 30 -29.08 16.21 -26.13
C THR A 30 -30.42 16.85 -25.78
N VAL A 31 -30.77 16.91 -24.48
CA VAL A 31 -32.00 17.54 -24.01
C VAL A 31 -32.00 19.03 -24.32
N ALA A 32 -30.89 19.73 -24.07
CA ALA A 32 -30.79 21.16 -24.30
C ALA A 32 -30.91 21.52 -25.80
N VAL A 33 -30.35 20.72 -26.69
CA VAL A 33 -30.48 20.95 -28.15
C VAL A 33 -31.93 20.72 -28.61
N VAL A 34 -32.60 19.67 -28.11
CA VAL A 34 -33.99 19.36 -28.49
C VAL A 34 -34.98 20.42 -28.00
N THR A 35 -34.75 21.00 -26.82
CA THR A 35 -35.63 22.04 -26.25
C THR A 35 -35.37 23.42 -26.85
N VAL A 36 -34.11 23.81 -27.02
CA VAL A 36 -33.74 25.15 -27.51
C VAL A 36 -33.89 25.28 -29.03
N ARG A 37 -33.75 24.17 -29.78
CA ARG A 37 -33.84 24.13 -31.26
C ARG A 37 -33.04 25.26 -31.93
N PRO A 38 -31.71 25.32 -31.73
CA PRO A 38 -30.89 26.41 -32.23
C PRO A 38 -30.97 26.53 -33.77
N SER A 39 -31.23 27.73 -34.27
CA SER A 39 -31.41 28.02 -35.70
C SER A 39 -30.10 28.19 -36.48
N GLY A 40 -28.94 28.06 -35.82
CA GLY A 40 -27.62 28.21 -36.43
C GLY A 40 -26.51 27.50 -35.68
N LEU A 41 -25.32 27.45 -36.30
CA LEU A 41 -24.16 26.74 -35.74
C LEU A 41 -23.64 27.37 -34.45
N ALA A 42 -23.61 28.71 -34.38
CA ALA A 42 -23.13 29.43 -33.20
C ALA A 42 -23.94 29.11 -31.92
N PRO A 43 -25.29 29.22 -31.89
CA PRO A 43 -26.06 28.87 -30.70
C PRO A 43 -26.01 27.37 -30.37
N LEU A 44 -25.86 26.50 -31.37
CA LEU A 44 -25.69 25.06 -31.13
C LEU A 44 -24.41 24.76 -30.34
N VAL A 45 -23.29 25.33 -30.77
CA VAL A 45 -22.00 25.13 -30.09
C VAL A 45 -22.04 25.67 -28.65
N LEU A 46 -22.67 26.83 -28.44
CA LEU A 46 -22.80 27.42 -27.10
C LEU A 46 -23.62 26.54 -26.15
N VAL A 47 -24.73 25.97 -26.61
CA VAL A 47 -25.58 25.09 -25.78
C VAL A 47 -24.86 23.80 -25.39
N VAL A 48 -24.14 23.19 -26.33
CA VAL A 48 -23.36 21.98 -26.05
C VAL A 48 -22.24 22.27 -25.06
N LEU A 49 -21.48 23.35 -25.26
CA LEU A 49 -20.41 23.76 -24.34
C LEU A 49 -20.96 24.06 -22.94
N ALA A 50 -22.11 24.72 -22.83
CA ALA A 50 -22.74 25.01 -21.54
C ALA A 50 -23.12 23.73 -20.78
N ALA A 51 -23.66 22.71 -21.47
CA ALA A 51 -24.00 21.42 -20.86
C ALA A 51 -22.75 20.69 -20.34
N TRP A 52 -21.66 20.68 -21.13
CA TRP A 52 -20.39 20.08 -20.71
C TRP A 52 -19.73 20.84 -19.56
N ALA A 53 -19.78 22.18 -19.58
CA ALA A 53 -19.28 23.01 -18.48
C ALA A 53 -20.04 22.71 -17.18
N GLY A 54 -21.37 22.55 -17.24
CA GLY A 54 -22.17 22.16 -16.08
C GLY A 54 -21.79 20.79 -15.52
N ALA A 55 -21.62 19.78 -16.39
CA ALA A 55 -21.16 18.46 -15.98
C ALA A 55 -19.75 18.50 -15.35
N TYR A 56 -18.84 19.30 -15.90
CA TYR A 56 -17.49 19.47 -15.37
C TYR A 56 -17.49 20.13 -13.99
N VAL A 57 -18.28 21.19 -13.81
CA VAL A 57 -18.45 21.85 -12.50
C VAL A 57 -19.05 20.89 -11.48
N GLY A 58 -20.06 20.10 -11.87
CA GLY A 58 -20.62 19.05 -11.01
C GLY A 58 -19.57 18.01 -10.59
N TYR A 59 -18.72 17.56 -11.53
CA TYR A 59 -17.61 16.65 -11.23
C TYR A 59 -16.56 17.28 -10.30
N ALA A 60 -16.24 18.57 -10.49
CA ALA A 60 -15.31 19.30 -9.64
C ALA A 60 -15.83 19.44 -8.20
N ILE A 61 -17.11 19.77 -8.03
CA ILE A 61 -17.77 19.83 -6.72
C ILE A 61 -17.79 18.44 -6.08
N TYR A 62 -18.17 17.41 -6.81
CA TYR A 62 -18.12 16.03 -6.33
C TYR A 62 -16.72 15.68 -5.82
N ARG A 63 -15.67 15.98 -6.59
CA ARG A 63 -14.29 15.71 -6.19
C ARG A 63 -13.87 16.52 -4.96
N MET A 64 -14.44 17.71 -4.73
CA MET A 64 -14.18 18.54 -3.57
C MET A 64 -14.93 18.05 -2.32
N VAL A 65 -16.17 17.60 -2.46
CA VAL A 65 -17.05 17.22 -1.34
C VAL A 65 -16.80 15.80 -0.86
N VAL A 66 -16.51 14.87 -1.77
CA VAL A 66 -16.18 13.47 -1.44
C VAL A 66 -15.12 13.35 -0.34
N PRO A 67 -13.94 14.00 -0.42
CA PRO A 67 -12.95 13.88 0.63
C PRO A 67 -13.46 14.36 1.98
N LEU A 68 -14.29 15.42 2.05
CA LEU A 68 -14.82 15.90 3.32
C LEU A 68 -15.83 14.92 3.97
N LEU A 69 -16.51 14.10 3.17
CA LEU A 69 -17.48 13.12 3.64
C LEU A 69 -16.84 11.77 3.97
N THR A 70 -15.77 11.40 3.27
CA THR A 70 -15.00 10.19 3.58
C THR A 70 -14.08 10.46 4.76
N ARG A 71 -14.36 9.83 5.92
CA ARG A 71 -13.47 9.86 7.10
C ARG A 71 -12.18 9.05 6.87
N ASP A 72 -12.10 8.29 5.79
CA ASP A 72 -10.95 7.48 5.37
C ASP A 72 -9.92 8.29 4.57
N PHE A 73 -9.49 9.43 5.11
CA PHE A 73 -8.36 10.21 4.59
C PHE A 73 -7.02 9.44 4.56
N ALA A 74 -6.99 8.17 5.01
CA ALA A 74 -5.80 7.34 5.08
C ALA A 74 -5.54 6.48 3.82
N GLU A 75 -6.53 6.25 2.94
CA GLU A 75 -6.41 5.15 1.95
C GLU A 75 -5.85 5.56 0.58
N ARG A 76 -5.74 6.85 0.24
CA ARG A 76 -5.44 7.25 -1.15
C ARG A 76 -4.53 8.47 -1.32
N VAL A 77 -3.55 8.64 -0.43
CA VAL A 77 -2.32 9.37 -0.80
C VAL A 77 -1.35 8.37 -1.40
N GLU A 78 -1.69 7.89 -2.59
CA GLU A 78 -0.80 7.08 -3.40
C GLU A 78 0.33 8.00 -3.91
N MET A 79 1.55 7.72 -3.42
CA MET A 79 2.82 8.06 -4.08
C MET A 79 3.27 9.54 -4.07
N VAL A 80 3.41 10.13 -2.88
CA VAL A 80 4.44 11.17 -2.61
C VAL A 80 5.43 10.72 -1.51
N GLY A 81 5.09 9.68 -0.73
CA GLY A 81 5.92 9.16 0.37
C GLY A 81 7.21 8.45 -0.04
N GLY A 82 7.29 7.85 -1.23
CA GLY A 82 8.49 7.11 -1.65
C GLY A 82 9.72 8.01 -1.82
N ARG A 83 9.54 9.22 -2.39
CA ARG A 83 10.63 10.18 -2.58
C ARG A 83 11.06 10.85 -1.28
N THR A 84 10.12 11.18 -0.40
CA THR A 84 10.40 11.77 0.91
C THR A 84 11.07 10.76 1.84
N ARG A 85 10.58 9.51 1.89
CA ARG A 85 11.18 8.42 2.67
C ARG A 85 12.58 8.07 2.20
N ALA A 86 12.80 7.93 0.89
CA ALA A 86 14.13 7.66 0.35
C ALA A 86 15.13 8.79 0.66
N ALA A 87 14.67 10.04 0.73
CA ALA A 87 15.49 11.16 1.18
C ALA A 87 15.82 11.06 2.68
N LEU A 88 14.82 10.76 3.52
CA LEU A 88 15.00 10.55 4.97
C LEU A 88 15.95 9.39 5.29
N ASP A 89 15.86 8.28 4.56
CA ASP A 89 16.75 7.12 4.74
C ASP A 89 18.21 7.43 4.33
N ARG A 90 18.40 8.25 3.29
CA ARG A 90 19.74 8.74 2.92
C ARG A 90 20.31 9.65 4.00
N GLU A 91 19.54 10.61 4.48
CA GLU A 91 19.98 11.48 5.58
C GLU A 91 20.31 10.70 6.84
N LYS A 92 19.48 9.72 7.22
CA LYS A 92 19.74 8.80 8.33
C LYS A 92 21.09 8.10 8.14
N THR A 93 21.34 7.55 6.96
CA THR A 93 22.58 6.83 6.67
C THR A 93 23.81 7.74 6.82
N LEU A 94 23.73 8.98 6.35
CA LEU A 94 24.80 9.96 6.48
C LEU A 94 25.06 10.34 7.95
N VAL A 95 24.01 10.59 8.73
CA VAL A 95 24.13 10.96 10.16
C VAL A 95 24.68 9.80 11.00
N LEU A 96 24.26 8.56 10.72
CA LEU A 96 24.79 7.39 11.43
C LEU A 96 26.26 7.14 11.06
N ARG A 97 26.64 7.37 9.80
CA ARG A 97 28.03 7.29 9.36
C ARG A 97 28.90 8.32 10.06
N SER A 98 28.46 9.58 10.12
CA SER A 98 29.22 10.64 10.79
C SER A 98 29.35 10.40 12.29
N LEU A 99 28.32 9.83 12.94
CA LEU A 99 28.41 9.42 14.34
C LEU A 99 29.46 8.33 14.55
N LYS A 100 29.54 7.35 13.63
CA LYS A 100 30.54 6.27 13.68
C LYS A 100 31.95 6.78 13.42
N GLU A 101 32.11 7.72 12.51
CA GLU A 101 33.40 8.37 12.24
C GLU A 101 33.85 9.19 13.45
N LEU A 102 32.95 9.92 14.12
CA LEU A 102 33.24 10.64 15.35
C LEU A 102 33.63 9.71 16.51
N GLU A 103 32.97 8.55 16.63
CA GLU A 103 33.34 7.50 17.61
C GLU A 103 34.75 6.95 17.33
N PHE A 104 35.09 6.78 16.06
CA PHE A 104 36.41 6.35 15.63
C PHE A 104 37.49 7.41 15.91
N ASP A 105 37.22 8.68 15.59
CA ASP A 105 38.17 9.77 15.84
C ASP A 105 38.44 9.99 17.34
N ARG A 106 37.42 9.80 18.20
CA ARG A 106 37.62 9.74 19.66
C ARG A 106 38.51 8.57 20.06
N ALA A 107 38.24 7.36 19.55
CA ALA A 107 39.05 6.18 19.87
C ALA A 107 40.51 6.31 19.40
N MET A 108 40.74 7.09 18.34
CA MET A 108 42.06 7.45 17.83
C MET A 108 42.73 8.60 18.60
N GLY A 109 42.05 9.19 19.59
CA GLY A 109 42.54 10.32 20.37
C GLY A 109 42.60 11.65 19.60
N LYS A 110 41.97 11.75 18.42
CA LYS A 110 41.91 12.99 17.63
C LYS A 110 40.91 14.01 18.18
N VAL A 111 39.91 13.53 18.93
CA VAL A 111 38.81 14.32 19.47
C VAL A 111 38.74 14.09 20.98
N SER A 112 38.61 15.17 21.75
CA SER A 112 38.48 15.08 23.20
C SER A 112 37.13 14.49 23.62
N ASP A 113 37.03 13.92 24.82
CA ASP A 113 35.75 13.40 25.33
C ASP A 113 34.69 14.51 25.44
N ALA A 114 35.09 15.72 25.84
CA ALA A 114 34.19 16.86 25.93
C ALA A 114 33.58 17.21 24.57
N ASP A 115 34.42 17.31 23.53
CA ASP A 115 33.99 17.62 22.16
C ASP A 115 33.13 16.50 21.57
N PHE A 116 33.46 15.23 21.88
CA PHE A 116 32.65 14.09 21.48
C PHE A 116 31.25 14.13 22.09
N HIS A 117 31.12 14.51 23.36
CA HIS A 117 29.83 14.62 24.04
C HIS A 117 28.97 15.72 23.41
N GLU A 118 29.55 16.88 23.12
CA GLU A 118 28.82 17.99 22.49
C GLU A 118 28.40 17.65 21.05
N MET A 119 29.37 17.32 20.18
CA MET A 119 29.10 17.05 18.76
C MET A 119 28.27 15.78 18.58
N GLY A 120 28.60 14.73 19.32
CA GLY A 120 27.85 13.48 19.30
C GLY A 120 26.43 13.63 19.84
N GLY A 121 26.20 14.51 20.82
CA GLY A 121 24.87 14.85 21.31
C GLY A 121 23.98 15.45 20.20
N ARG A 122 24.51 16.41 19.44
CA ARG A 122 23.80 17.02 18.30
C ARG A 122 23.47 16.01 17.21
N LEU A 123 24.42 15.14 16.86
CA LEU A 123 24.22 14.08 15.86
C LEU A 123 23.18 13.05 16.32
N ARG A 124 23.23 12.61 17.59
CA ARG A 124 22.24 11.67 18.17
C ARG A 124 20.84 12.27 18.20
N PHE A 125 20.71 13.55 18.52
CA PHE A 125 19.43 14.25 18.46
C PHE A 125 18.85 14.23 17.04
N ARG A 126 19.66 14.57 16.02
CA ARG A 126 19.26 14.52 14.62
C ARG A 126 18.93 13.10 14.14
N ALA A 127 19.70 12.09 14.55
CA ALA A 127 19.42 10.69 14.23
C ALA A 127 18.07 10.25 14.80
N ARG A 128 17.77 10.61 16.05
CA ARG A 128 16.50 10.29 16.71
C ARG A 128 15.31 10.97 16.00
N SER A 129 15.45 12.23 15.56
CA SER A 129 14.39 12.91 14.84
C SER A 129 14.10 12.26 13.49
N LEU A 130 15.13 11.86 12.74
CA LEU A 130 14.99 11.18 11.44
C LEU A 130 14.34 9.79 11.60
N LEU A 131 14.76 9.02 12.61
CA LEU A 131 14.14 7.72 12.91
C LEU A 131 12.66 7.86 13.26
N LYS A 132 12.31 8.84 14.09
CA LYS A 132 10.90 9.10 14.46
C LYS A 132 10.05 9.47 13.25
N GLN A 133 10.58 10.24 12.31
CA GLN A 133 9.87 10.60 11.07
C GLN A 133 9.61 9.36 10.20
N LEU A 134 10.61 8.48 10.08
CA LEU A 134 10.47 7.21 9.35
C LEU A 134 9.47 6.25 10.02
N ASP A 135 9.40 6.24 11.35
CA ASP A 135 8.43 5.40 12.09
C ASP A 135 6.99 5.88 11.87
N VAL A 136 6.75 7.20 11.84
CA VAL A 136 5.42 7.78 11.55
C VAL A 136 4.98 7.45 10.13
N ASP A 137 5.85 7.59 9.15
CA ASP A 137 5.56 7.20 7.76
C ASP A 137 5.34 5.67 7.64
N GLY A 138 6.04 4.88 8.47
CA GLY A 138 5.94 3.43 8.57
C GLY A 138 4.60 2.91 9.12
N ALA A 139 3.91 3.68 9.97
CA ALA A 139 2.63 3.27 10.55
C ALA A 139 1.55 3.01 9.49
N SER A 140 1.53 3.83 8.43
CA SER A 140 0.61 3.66 7.30
C SER A 140 0.77 2.31 6.58
N TYR A 141 2.00 1.80 6.46
CA TYR A 141 2.28 0.49 5.89
C TYR A 141 1.92 -0.63 6.85
N ARG A 142 2.14 -0.42 8.16
CA ARG A 142 1.77 -1.40 9.18
C ARG A 142 0.26 -1.65 9.17
N ASP A 143 -0.55 -0.60 9.10
CA ASP A 143 -2.00 -0.71 9.02
C ASP A 143 -2.45 -1.40 7.72
N GLN A 144 -1.81 -1.10 6.59
CA GLN A 144 -2.05 -1.80 5.31
C GLN A 144 -1.72 -3.30 5.42
N ILE A 145 -0.56 -3.65 5.99
CA ILE A 145 -0.14 -5.04 6.19
C ILE A 145 -1.12 -5.77 7.13
N GLU A 146 -1.56 -5.12 8.21
CA GLU A 146 -2.52 -5.71 9.14
C GLU A 146 -3.88 -5.97 8.47
N ARG A 147 -4.33 -5.08 7.57
CA ARG A 147 -5.54 -5.31 6.75
C ARG A 147 -5.38 -6.45 5.76
N GLU A 148 -4.30 -6.46 4.97
CA GLU A 148 -4.01 -7.54 4.02
C GLU A 148 -3.89 -8.90 4.74
N LEU A 149 -3.30 -8.91 5.94
CA LEU A 149 -3.20 -10.11 6.76
C LEU A 149 -4.57 -10.57 7.25
N ALA A 150 -5.43 -9.65 7.70
CA ALA A 150 -6.80 -9.98 8.12
C ALA A 150 -7.64 -10.55 6.96
N GLU A 151 -7.51 -9.99 5.76
CA GLU A 151 -8.16 -10.51 4.55
C GLU A 151 -7.69 -11.94 4.22
N ARG A 152 -6.38 -12.21 4.32
CA ARG A 152 -5.84 -13.55 4.08
C ARG A 152 -6.23 -14.56 5.15
N LEU A 153 -6.29 -14.15 6.42
CA LEU A 153 -6.69 -15.03 7.51
C LEU A 153 -8.18 -15.39 7.42
N THR A 154 -9.05 -14.42 7.15
CA THR A 154 -10.48 -14.67 6.95
C THR A 154 -10.76 -15.53 5.72
N GLY A 155 -10.02 -15.34 4.62
CA GLY A 155 -10.10 -16.23 3.45
C GLY A 155 -9.50 -17.63 3.67
N ALA A 156 -8.57 -17.78 4.62
CA ALA A 156 -8.01 -19.08 4.99
C ALA A 156 -8.96 -19.88 5.90
N ASP A 157 -9.81 -19.22 6.68
CA ASP A 157 -10.85 -19.89 7.48
C ASP A 157 -11.96 -20.49 6.59
N ASP A 158 -12.26 -19.88 5.43
CA ASP A 158 -13.21 -20.44 4.44
C ASP A 158 -12.58 -21.53 3.55
N ALA A 159 -11.27 -21.46 3.27
CA ALA A 159 -10.54 -22.50 2.55
C ALA A 159 -10.08 -23.67 3.46
N GLY A 160 -10.12 -23.50 4.78
CA GLY A 160 -9.75 -24.51 5.78
C GLY A 160 -10.81 -25.58 6.01
N ALA A 161 -12.03 -25.41 5.48
CA ALA A 161 -13.14 -26.36 5.67
C ALA A 161 -13.15 -27.54 4.67
N GLU A 162 -12.32 -27.55 3.62
CA GLU A 162 -12.29 -28.65 2.63
C GLU A 162 -11.01 -29.51 2.64
N THR A 163 -10.06 -29.32 3.59
CA THR A 163 -8.89 -30.21 3.70
C THR A 163 -8.62 -30.75 5.11
N SER A 164 -9.67 -31.10 5.84
CA SER A 164 -9.54 -31.91 7.06
C SER A 164 -10.65 -32.95 7.11
N GLY A 165 -10.37 -34.13 6.55
CA GLY A 165 -11.35 -35.23 6.61
C GLY A 165 -11.08 -36.46 5.76
N ALA A 166 -9.83 -36.84 5.50
CA ALA A 166 -9.50 -38.22 5.13
C ALA A 166 -8.56 -38.78 6.20
N PRO A 167 -8.77 -40.02 6.70
CA PRO A 167 -7.96 -40.56 7.78
C PRO A 167 -6.52 -40.71 7.28
N ALA A 168 -5.67 -39.77 7.65
CA ALA A 168 -4.24 -39.86 7.40
C ALA A 168 -3.72 -41.07 8.17
N THR A 169 -3.50 -42.16 7.46
CA THR A 169 -2.64 -43.25 7.92
C THR A 169 -1.28 -42.64 8.24
N LEU A 170 -0.84 -42.72 9.50
CA LEU A 170 0.41 -42.12 9.96
C LEU A 170 1.54 -43.14 9.88
N LEU A 171 2.69 -42.77 9.32
CA LEU A 171 3.92 -43.56 9.36
C LEU A 171 4.67 -43.30 10.68
N VAL A 172 4.98 -44.34 11.45
CA VAL A 172 5.70 -44.19 12.73
C VAL A 172 7.20 -44.36 12.49
N CYS A 173 7.99 -43.37 12.90
CA CYS A 173 9.44 -43.43 12.80
C CYS A 173 10.02 -44.51 13.71
N VAL A 174 10.82 -45.42 13.17
CA VAL A 174 11.50 -46.47 13.94
C VAL A 174 12.59 -45.94 14.87
N HIS A 175 13.12 -44.74 14.62
CA HIS A 175 14.22 -44.17 15.42
C HIS A 175 13.71 -43.39 16.65
N CYS A 176 12.62 -42.63 16.51
CA CYS A 176 12.14 -41.76 17.59
C CYS A 176 10.66 -41.93 17.94
N GLY A 177 9.92 -42.78 17.23
CA GLY A 177 8.50 -43.04 17.48
C GLY A 177 7.55 -41.91 17.05
N ALA A 178 8.04 -40.84 16.43
CA ALA A 178 7.18 -39.75 15.95
C ALA A 178 6.29 -40.22 14.79
N SER A 179 5.03 -39.78 14.78
CA SER A 179 4.09 -39.99 13.68
C SER A 179 4.31 -38.98 12.57
N ASN A 180 4.50 -39.45 11.34
CA ASN A 180 4.75 -38.67 10.14
C ASN A 180 3.68 -38.97 9.10
N ASP A 181 3.52 -38.06 8.16
CA ASP A 181 2.62 -38.22 7.03
C ASP A 181 3.13 -39.35 6.10
N LEU A 182 2.25 -40.05 5.36
CA LEU A 182 2.67 -41.20 4.54
C LEU A 182 3.71 -40.86 3.46
N ASP A 183 3.72 -39.62 2.99
CA ASP A 183 4.63 -39.11 1.97
C ASP A 183 5.94 -38.56 2.56
N ALA A 184 6.09 -38.58 3.90
CA ALA A 184 7.29 -38.14 4.56
C ALA A 184 8.47 -39.09 4.26
N LYS A 185 9.45 -38.60 3.51
CA LYS A 185 10.73 -39.31 3.26
C LYS A 185 11.69 -39.24 4.46
N PHE A 186 11.51 -38.24 5.32
CA PHE A 186 12.30 -38.00 6.51
C PHE A 186 11.39 -37.67 7.69
N CYS A 187 11.78 -38.09 8.88
CA CYS A 187 11.04 -37.82 10.09
C CYS A 187 11.09 -36.34 10.45
N LYS A 188 9.91 -35.73 10.67
CA LYS A 188 9.80 -34.31 11.04
C LYS A 188 10.40 -33.96 12.41
N ALA A 189 10.60 -34.95 13.27
CA ALA A 189 11.13 -34.75 14.63
C ALA A 189 12.64 -34.97 14.74
N CYS A 190 13.19 -36.00 14.08
CA CYS A 190 14.60 -36.38 14.24
C CYS A 190 15.42 -36.36 12.93
N GLY A 191 14.78 -36.15 11.77
CA GLY A 191 15.47 -36.12 10.47
C GLY A 191 15.90 -37.48 9.92
N ALA A 192 15.66 -38.59 10.62
CA ALA A 192 15.95 -39.93 10.10
C ALA A 192 15.10 -40.26 8.87
N ALA A 193 15.64 -41.04 7.93
CA ALA A 193 14.86 -41.56 6.80
C ALA A 193 13.76 -42.51 7.29
N LEU A 194 12.56 -42.42 6.69
CA LEU A 194 11.37 -43.20 7.04
C LEU A 194 11.12 -44.37 6.09
#